data_AF-A0A2A7RF48-F1
#
_entry.id   AF-A0A2A7RF48-F1
#
_cell.length_a   1.000
_cell.length_b   1.000
_cell.length_c   1.000
_cell.angle_alpha   90.00
_cell.angle_beta   90.00
_cell.angle_gamma   90.00
#
_symmetry.space_group_name_H-M   'P 1'
#
loop_
_entity.id
_entity.type
_entity.pdbx_description
1 polymer ?
#
loop_
_entity_poly.entity_id
_entity_poly.type
_entity_poly.pdbx_seq_one_letter_code
_entity_poly.pdbx_strand_id
1 'polypeptide(L)' 'MIFTMRMIDSQTNGWVDADGNMYIIYSNQELKDDMYCNSYTVKRLKKELVNHDLLLEEDAPAGHDDRLYPLRINENEK' A
#
# COMPACT_ATOMS: atom_id res chain seq x y z
N MET A 1 4.53 12.14 0.41
CA MET A 1 4.90 10.70 0.38
C MET A 1 4.34 10.08 -0.89
N ILE A 2 5.03 9.15 -1.55
CA ILE A 2 4.53 8.50 -2.78
C ILE A 2 3.13 7.88 -2.56
N PHE A 3 2.95 7.20 -1.42
CA PHE A 3 1.66 6.62 -1.05
C PHE A 3 0.53 7.65 -0.90
N THR A 4 0.79 8.84 -0.35
CA THR A 4 -0.25 9.87 -0.20
C THR A 4 -0.67 10.46 -1.55
N MET A 5 0.26 10.54 -2.52
CA MET A 5 -0.05 10.99 -3.88
C MET A 5 -1.00 9.99 -4.56
N ARG A 6 -0.68 8.70 -4.49
CA ARG A 6 -1.49 7.63 -5.09
C ARG A 6 -2.82 7.39 -4.38
N MET A 7 -2.94 7.73 -3.10
CA MET A 7 -4.23 7.73 -2.41
C MET A 7 -5.21 8.77 -2.98
N ILE A 8 -4.71 9.88 -3.56
CA ILE A 8 -5.55 10.86 -4.25
C ILE A 8 -6.05 10.27 -5.57
N ASP A 9 -5.17 9.58 -6.30
CA ASP A 9 -5.55 8.86 -7.52
C ASP A 9 -6.54 7.73 -7.22
N SER A 10 -6.34 7.02 -6.10
CA SER A 10 -7.22 5.97 -5.58
C SER A 10 -8.65 6.47 -5.36
N GLN A 11 -8.83 7.67 -4.80
CA GLN A 11 -10.15 8.30 -4.64
C GLN A 11 -10.81 8.58 -5.99
N THR A 12 -10.01 8.99 -6.97
CA THR A 12 -10.48 9.28 -8.33
C THR A 12 -10.83 8.01 -9.10
N ASN A 13 -10.11 6.92 -8.83
CA ASN A 13 -10.29 5.61 -9.45
C ASN A 13 -11.35 4.73 -8.75
N GLY A 14 -11.89 5.17 -7.61
CA GLY A 14 -12.90 4.44 -6.86
C GLY A 14 -12.37 3.15 -6.21
N TRP A 15 -11.09 3.09 -5.85
CA TRP A 15 -10.52 1.94 -5.14
C TRP A 15 -10.88 1.99 -3.66
N VAL A 16 -12.12 1.58 -3.41
CA VAL A 16 -12.76 1.50 -2.10
C VAL A 16 -13.35 0.10 -1.99
N ASP A 17 -13.09 -0.57 -0.87
CA ASP A 17 -13.66 -1.90 -0.62
C ASP A 17 -15.15 -1.80 -0.21
N ALA A 18 -15.77 -2.94 0.07
CA ALA A 18 -17.17 -3.01 0.48
C ALA A 18 -17.44 -2.34 1.84
N ASP A 19 -16.43 -2.24 2.70
CA ASP A 19 -16.50 -1.65 4.03
C ASP A 19 -16.23 -0.13 4.01
N GLY A 20 -15.89 0.42 2.84
CA GLY A 20 -15.59 1.85 2.67
C GLY A 20 -14.13 2.21 2.90
N ASN A 21 -13.23 1.24 3.05
CA ASN A 21 -11.80 1.49 3.20
C ASN A 21 -11.14 1.69 1.84
N MET A 22 -10.32 2.73 1.74
CA MET A 22 -9.52 2.98 0.55
C MET A 22 -8.29 2.07 0.53
N TYR A 23 -8.02 1.49 -0.63
CA TYR A 23 -6.83 0.68 -0.89
C TYR A 23 -6.18 1.11 -2.18
N ILE A 24 -4.88 0.83 -2.32
CA ILE A 24 -4.14 1.03 -3.55
C ILE A 24 -3.70 -0.31 -4.11
N ILE A 25 -3.73 -0.44 -5.43
CA ILE A 25 -3.15 -1.59 -6.12
C ILE A 25 -1.75 -1.16 -6.58
N TYR A 26 -0.76 -1.97 -6.23
CA TYR A 26 0.63 -1.69 -6.57
C TYR A 26 1.35 -2.99 -6.90
N SER A 27 1.76 -3.13 -8.15
CA SER A 27 2.69 -4.19 -8.51
C SER A 27 4.07 -3.91 -7.89
N ASN A 28 4.83 -4.98 -7.62
CA ASN A 28 6.20 -4.85 -7.14
C ASN A 28 7.11 -4.11 -8.14
N GLN A 29 6.76 -4.09 -9.44
CA GLN A 29 7.51 -3.35 -10.45
C GLN A 29 7.23 -1.85 -10.35
N GLU A 30 5.97 -1.44 -10.26
CA GLU A 30 5.60 -0.03 -10.09
C GLU A 30 6.21 0.56 -8.82
N LEU A 31 6.20 -0.18 -7.70
CA LEU A 31 6.86 0.27 -6.48
C LEU A 31 8.37 0.42 -6.64
N LYS A 32 9.00 -0.48 -7.41
CA LYS A 32 10.44 -0.42 -7.72
C LYS A 32 10.78 0.86 -8.46
N ASP A 33 9.97 1.19 -9.46
CA ASP A 33 10.17 2.32 -10.35
C ASP A 33 9.84 3.64 -9.65
N ASP A 34 8.72 3.71 -8.90
CA ASP A 34 8.31 4.90 -8.15
C ASP A 34 9.28 5.22 -6.99
N MET A 35 9.77 4.19 -6.27
CA MET A 35 10.71 4.36 -5.16
C MET A 35 12.19 4.37 -5.57
N TYR A 36 12.50 4.15 -6.86
CA TYR A 36 13.86 4.05 -7.40
C TYR A 36 14.76 3.09 -6.60
N CYS A 37 14.22 1.98 -6.12
CA CYS A 37 14.95 1.02 -5.29
C CYS A 37 14.77 -0.40 -5.81
N ASN A 38 15.70 -1.31 -5.53
CA ASN A 38 15.60 -2.68 -6.04
C ASN A 38 14.43 -3.46 -5.38
N SER A 39 14.01 -4.56 -6.01
CA SER A 39 12.89 -5.37 -5.53
C SER A 39 13.10 -5.96 -4.13
N TYR A 40 14.34 -6.19 -3.71
CA TYR A 40 14.65 -6.63 -2.34
C TYR A 40 14.36 -5.53 -1.33
N THR A 41 14.78 -4.29 -1.62
CA THR A 41 14.51 -3.12 -0.80
C THR A 41 13.01 -2.83 -0.72
N VAL A 42 12.27 -2.89 -1.84
CA VAL A 42 10.79 -2.74 -1.84
C VAL A 42 10.14 -3.75 -0.90
N LYS A 43 10.48 -5.04 -1.04
CA LYS A 43 9.93 -6.09 -0.17
C LYS A 43 10.26 -5.86 1.30
N ARG A 44 11.49 -5.44 1.60
CA ARG A 44 11.91 -5.13 2.97
C ARG A 44 11.13 -3.97 3.56
N LEU A 45 10.98 -2.88 2.81
CA LEU A 45 10.23 -1.69 3.24
C LEU A 45 8.74 -1.98 3.42
N LYS A 46 8.11 -2.72 2.49
CA LYS A 46 6.72 -3.20 2.65
C LYS A 46 6.57 -3.98 3.96
N LYS A 47 7.45 -4.94 4.20
CA LYS A 47 7.43 -5.76 5.42
C LYS A 47 7.62 -4.92 6.67
N GLU A 48 8.49 -3.91 6.63
CA GLU A 48 8.70 -2.98 7.75
C GLU A 48 7.44 -2.16 8.04
N LEU A 49 6.77 -1.63 7.01
CA LEU A 49 5.50 -0.91 7.18
C LEU A 49 4.40 -1.80 7.75
N VAL A 50 4.30 -3.06 7.30
CA VAL A 50 3.36 -4.04 7.85
C VAL A 50 3.67 -4.34 9.31
N ASN A 51 4.95 -4.54 9.65
CA ASN A 51 5.37 -4.81 11.03
C ASN A 51 5.09 -3.65 12.00
N HIS A 52 4.98 -2.42 11.49
CA HIS A 52 4.69 -1.23 12.27
C HIS A 52 3.20 -0.83 12.21
N ASP A 53 2.33 -1.71 11.69
CA ASP A 53 0.90 -1.44 11.53
C ASP A 53 0.61 -0.15 10.73
N LEU A 54 1.47 0.17 9.77
CA LEU A 54 1.34 1.32 8.87
C LEU A 54 0.77 0.93 7.50
N LEU A 55 0.79 -0.36 7.18
CA LEU A 55 0.31 -0.91 5.92
C LEU A 55 -0.29 -2.29 6.16
N LEU A 56 -1.48 -2.53 5.66
CA LEU A 56 -2.05 -3.88 5.57
C LEU A 56 -1.98 -4.35 4.11
N GLU A 57 -1.54 -5.57 3.90
CA GLU A 57 -1.46 -6.22 2.59
C GLU A 57 -2.49 -7.36 2.55
N GLU A 58 -3.42 -7.29 1.60
CA GLU A 58 -4.40 -8.33 1.32
C GLU A 58 -4.04 -9.00 -0.01
N ASP A 59 -3.67 -10.28 0.07
CA ASP A 59 -3.34 -11.11 -1.09
C ASP A 59 -4.54 -11.16 -2.05
N ALA A 60 -4.32 -10.79 -3.30
CA ALA A 60 -5.38 -10.83 -4.30
C ALA A 60 -5.53 -12.24 -4.91
N PRO A 61 -6.71 -12.56 -5.48
CA PRO A 61 -6.89 -13.79 -6.25
C PRO A 61 -5.87 -13.90 -7.38
N ALA A 62 -5.50 -15.14 -7.74
CA ALA A 62 -4.50 -15.41 -8.76
C ALA A 62 -4.75 -14.60 -10.06
N GLY A 63 -3.75 -13.80 -10.45
CA GLY A 63 -3.81 -12.94 -11.64
C GLY A 63 -4.07 -11.46 -11.35
N HIS A 64 -4.28 -11.09 -10.09
CA HIS A 64 -4.40 -9.70 -9.64
C HIS A 64 -3.23 -9.33 -8.71
N ASP A 65 -2.86 -8.05 -8.72
CA ASP A 65 -1.90 -7.49 -7.76
C ASP A 65 -2.56 -7.31 -6.40
N ASP A 66 -1.76 -7.44 -5.34
CA ASP A 66 -2.19 -7.35 -3.95
C ASP A 66 -2.76 -5.97 -3.64
N ARG A 67 -3.75 -5.94 -2.75
CA ARG A 67 -4.33 -4.69 -2.26
C ARG A 67 -3.54 -4.22 -1.05
N LEU A 68 -3.10 -2.98 -1.10
CA LEU A 68 -2.38 -2.33 -0.01
C LEU A 68 -3.29 -1.29 0.64
N TYR A 69 -3.48 -1.39 1.94
CA TYR A 69 -4.30 -0.48 2.73
C TYR A 69 -3.37 0.35 3.64
N PRO A 70 -3.11 1.62 3.30
CA PRO A 70 -2.34 2.50 4.17
C PRO A 70 -3.12 2.76 5.46
N LEU A 71 -2.55 2.37 6.59
CA LEU A 71 -3.15 2.58 7.89
C LEU A 71 -2.79 3.98 8.41
N ARG A 72 -3.72 4.63 9.10
CA ARG A 72 -3.43 5.90 9.77
C ARG A 72 -2.67 5.61 11.05
N ILE A 73 -1.60 6.37 11.28
CA ILE A 73 -0.90 6.37 12.57
C ILE A 73 -1.90 6.84 13.62
N ASN A 74 -2.27 5.94 14.52
CA ASN A 74 -2.99 6.32 15.73
C ASN A 74 -1.95 6.90 16.69
N GLU A 75 -2.02 8.18 17.02
CA GLU A 75 -1.10 8.87 17.96
C GLU A 75 -1.25 8.39 19.43
N ASN A 76 -1.77 7.18 19.64
CA ASN A 76 -2.19 6.65 20.94
C ASN A 76 -1.20 5.65 21.55
N GLU A 77 0.07 5.67 21.13
CA GLU A 77 1.12 4.97 21.86
C GLU A 77 1.92 5.98 22.70
N LYS A 78 1.60 5.98 24.00
CA LYS A 78 2.27 6.73 25.05
C LYS A 78 3.02 5.77 25.97
#